data_AF-K9PZA8-F1
#
_entry.id   AF-K9PZA8-F1
#
_cell.length_a   1.000
_cell.length_b   1.000
_cell.length_c   1.000
_cell.angle_alpha   90.00
_cell.angle_beta   90.00
_cell.angle_gamma   90.00
#
_symmetry.space_group_name_H-M   'P 1'
#
loop_
_entity.id
_entity.type
_entity.pdbx_description
1 polymer ?
#
loop_
_entity_poly.entity_id
_entity_poly.type
_entity_poly.pdbx_seq_one_letter_code
_entity_poly.pdbx_strand_id
1 'polypeptide(L)'
;MKIRRVQEIDIPDLPQKLLTARKTSPMSLLEICRQLNVSATYWYKLEREETSSINYDLLEKIDNLLSLDLNLDFPSIDKSNLEQDYGMNFTHLKWIKLVTPQGDEAWAYSRPHLKEVRQREQVIDDQGLTIFPLGFKRTGSKVVMAGDAMILTQRTKITHVVEVLDDDFFEQGGWFFRYVKVLWWQPEADWSDYPHRDDILNFPLNIQQSLPYELEQSLKAFQEKWGNQGGLKAFQQHIAQQLQLLGELQRVSIE
;
A
#
# COMPACT_ATOMS: atom_id res chain seq x y z
N MET A 1 -4.89 -13.46 9.10
CA MET A 1 -5.66 -12.40 8.42
C MET A 1 -5.53 -12.60 6.92
N LYS A 2 -6.60 -12.40 6.13
CA LYS A 2 -6.55 -12.52 4.65
C LYS A 2 -6.69 -11.12 4.06
N ILE A 3 -5.61 -10.58 3.50
CA ILE A 3 -5.64 -9.30 2.77
C ILE A 3 -5.97 -9.61 1.31
N ARG A 4 -6.93 -8.88 0.73
CA ARG A 4 -7.32 -9.00 -0.68
C ARG A 4 -7.26 -7.61 -1.31
N ARG A 5 -6.64 -7.50 -2.48
CA ARG A 5 -6.73 -6.33 -3.36
C ARG A 5 -7.79 -6.65 -4.42
N VAL A 6 -8.76 -5.75 -4.60
CA VAL A 6 -9.81 -5.87 -5.62
C VAL A 6 -9.68 -4.67 -6.54
N GLN A 7 -9.73 -4.90 -7.86
CA GLN A 7 -9.82 -3.87 -8.89
C GLN A 7 -11.15 -4.05 -9.61
N GLU A 8 -11.84 -2.94 -9.84
CA GLU A 8 -13.11 -2.89 -10.56
C GLU A 8 -12.91 -2.03 -11.80
N ILE A 9 -13.41 -2.50 -12.93
CA ILE A 9 -13.40 -1.79 -14.21
C ILE A 9 -14.84 -1.70 -14.67
N ASP A 10 -15.27 -0.50 -15.01
CA ASP A 10 -16.58 -0.28 -15.62
C ASP A 10 -16.49 -0.51 -17.13
N ILE A 11 -17.36 -1.38 -17.65
CA ILE A 11 -17.44 -1.69 -19.08
C ILE A 11 -18.80 -1.20 -19.57
N PRO A 12 -18.85 -0.04 -20.24
CA PRO A 12 -20.12 0.52 -20.68
C PRO A 12 -20.82 -0.44 -21.64
N ASP A 13 -22.13 -0.55 -21.45
CA ASP A 13 -23.05 -1.34 -22.26
C ASP A 13 -22.74 -2.84 -22.31
N LEU A 14 -22.00 -3.38 -21.33
CA LEU A 14 -21.68 -4.81 -21.27
C LEU A 14 -22.93 -5.72 -21.42
N PRO A 15 -24.07 -5.48 -20.73
CA PRO A 15 -25.27 -6.30 -20.91
C PRO A 15 -25.76 -6.34 -22.37
N GLN A 16 -25.72 -5.19 -23.06
CA GLN A 16 -26.18 -5.08 -24.44
C GLN A 16 -25.23 -5.76 -25.42
N LYS A 17 -23.91 -5.66 -25.17
CA LYS A 17 -22.87 -6.38 -25.92
C LYS A 17 -23.04 -7.88 -25.79
N LEU A 18 -23.26 -8.39 -24.58
CA LEU A 18 -23.52 -9.82 -24.32
C LEU A 18 -24.77 -10.33 -25.06
N LEU A 19 -25.87 -9.57 -24.97
CA LEU A 19 -27.12 -9.91 -25.65
C LEU A 19 -26.93 -9.97 -27.17
N THR A 20 -26.20 -9.00 -27.73
CA THR A 20 -25.94 -8.90 -29.17
C THR A 20 -25.07 -10.06 -29.63
N ALA A 21 -23.97 -10.34 -28.93
CA ALA A 21 -23.06 -11.41 -29.31
C ALA A 21 -23.70 -12.80 -29.17
N ARG A 22 -24.51 -13.03 -28.13
CA ARG A 22 -25.30 -14.27 -28.03
C ARG A 22 -26.24 -14.43 -29.22
N LYS A 23 -26.96 -13.38 -29.63
CA LYS A 23 -27.91 -13.45 -30.74
C LYS A 23 -27.23 -13.65 -32.10
N THR A 24 -26.03 -13.11 -32.26
CA THR A 24 -25.23 -13.24 -33.49
C THR A 24 -24.44 -14.56 -33.52
N SER A 25 -24.20 -15.17 -32.36
CA SER A 25 -23.51 -16.46 -32.25
C SER A 25 -24.31 -17.59 -32.89
N PRO A 26 -23.65 -18.51 -33.62
CA PRO A 26 -24.30 -19.73 -34.12
C PRO A 26 -24.61 -20.73 -33.01
N MET A 27 -24.09 -20.52 -31.79
CA MET A 27 -24.30 -21.40 -30.65
C MET A 27 -25.60 -21.11 -29.91
N SER A 28 -26.27 -22.15 -29.44
CA SER A 28 -27.41 -21.99 -28.53
C SER A 28 -26.95 -21.44 -27.17
N LEU A 29 -27.84 -20.76 -26.45
CA LEU A 29 -27.57 -20.27 -25.09
C LEU A 29 -27.08 -21.40 -24.17
N LEU A 30 -27.69 -22.58 -24.24
CA LEU A 30 -27.32 -23.71 -23.40
C LEU A 30 -25.90 -24.20 -23.71
N GLU A 31 -25.51 -24.17 -24.97
CA GLU A 31 -24.16 -24.55 -25.39
C GLU A 31 -23.11 -23.54 -24.90
N ILE A 32 -23.40 -22.23 -25.03
CA ILE A 32 -22.56 -21.16 -24.47
C ILE A 32 -22.40 -21.34 -22.96
N CYS A 33 -23.51 -21.54 -22.24
CA CYS A 33 -23.51 -21.75 -20.80
C CYS A 33 -22.69 -22.97 -20.38
N ARG A 34 -22.80 -24.08 -21.14
CA ARG A 34 -22.04 -25.32 -20.91
C ARG A 34 -20.54 -25.09 -21.05
N GLN A 35 -20.10 -24.38 -22.09
CA GLN A 35 -18.68 -24.11 -22.33
C GLN A 35 -18.08 -23.18 -21.29
N LEU A 36 -18.85 -22.21 -20.79
CA LEU A 36 -18.42 -21.27 -19.76
C LEU A 36 -18.60 -21.80 -18.33
N ASN A 37 -19.20 -22.99 -18.16
CA ASN A 37 -19.55 -23.56 -16.87
C ASN A 37 -20.43 -22.62 -16.01
N VAL A 38 -21.43 -21.99 -16.63
CA VAL A 38 -22.40 -21.11 -15.96
C VAL A 38 -23.83 -21.60 -16.17
N SER A 39 -24.74 -21.18 -15.29
CA SER A 39 -26.18 -21.47 -15.48
C SER A 39 -26.82 -20.49 -16.46
N ALA A 40 -27.84 -20.93 -17.20
CA ALA A 40 -28.65 -20.06 -18.05
C ALA A 40 -29.30 -18.91 -17.26
N THR A 41 -29.71 -19.17 -16.03
CA THR A 41 -30.24 -18.14 -15.13
C THR A 41 -29.21 -17.06 -14.83
N TYR A 42 -27.96 -17.44 -14.56
CA TYR A 42 -26.88 -16.47 -14.35
C TYR A 42 -26.62 -15.64 -15.61
N TRP A 43 -26.63 -16.28 -16.79
CA TRP A 43 -26.48 -15.56 -18.06
C TRP A 43 -27.55 -14.48 -18.27
N TYR A 44 -28.83 -14.81 -18.05
CA TYR A 44 -29.90 -13.82 -18.17
C TYR A 44 -29.77 -12.66 -17.17
N LYS A 45 -29.22 -12.91 -15.98
CA LYS A 45 -28.93 -11.83 -15.02
C LYS A 45 -27.85 -10.88 -15.52
N LEU A 46 -26.85 -11.38 -16.24
CA LEU A 46 -25.83 -10.54 -16.89
C LEU A 46 -26.45 -9.66 -17.98
N GLU A 47 -27.30 -10.24 -18.85
CA GLU A 47 -27.98 -9.48 -19.93
C GLU A 47 -28.96 -8.42 -19.41
N ARG A 48 -29.48 -8.57 -18.18
CA ARG A 48 -30.44 -7.66 -17.56
C ARG A 48 -29.82 -6.71 -16.55
N GLU A 49 -28.50 -6.72 -16.42
CA GLU A 49 -27.76 -5.89 -15.44
C GLU A 49 -28.19 -6.14 -13.98
N GLU A 50 -28.71 -7.34 -13.69
CA GLU A 50 -29.12 -7.74 -12.33
C GLU A 50 -27.92 -8.21 -11.47
N THR A 51 -26.72 -8.26 -12.05
CA THR A 51 -25.48 -8.65 -11.37
C THR A 51 -24.57 -7.44 -11.30
N SER A 52 -24.14 -7.06 -10.09
CA SER A 52 -23.30 -5.88 -9.86
C SER A 52 -21.84 -6.06 -10.26
N SER A 53 -21.36 -7.29 -10.45
CA SER A 53 -19.98 -7.57 -10.86
C SER A 53 -19.85 -8.94 -11.52
N ILE A 54 -18.86 -9.08 -12.41
CA ILE A 54 -18.46 -10.34 -13.03
C ILE A 54 -16.97 -10.58 -12.77
N ASN A 55 -16.59 -11.83 -12.51
CA ASN A 55 -15.18 -12.19 -12.34
C ASN A 55 -14.44 -12.03 -13.69
N TYR A 56 -13.25 -11.46 -13.66
CA TYR A 56 -12.37 -11.32 -14.82
C TYR A 56 -12.17 -12.61 -15.61
N ASP A 57 -11.82 -13.72 -14.95
CA ASP A 57 -11.57 -15.01 -15.60
C ASP A 57 -12.80 -15.50 -16.39
N LEU A 58 -14.00 -15.16 -15.90
CA LEU A 58 -15.23 -15.50 -16.59
C LEU A 58 -15.48 -14.55 -17.76
N LEU A 59 -15.25 -13.25 -17.57
CA LEU A 59 -15.43 -12.23 -18.60
C LEU A 59 -14.46 -12.43 -19.77
N GLU A 60 -13.20 -12.77 -19.51
CA GLU A 60 -12.19 -13.11 -20.52
C GLU A 60 -12.61 -14.35 -21.33
N LYS A 61 -13.13 -15.39 -20.67
CA LYS A 61 -13.66 -16.57 -21.36
C LYS A 61 -14.86 -16.21 -22.24
N ILE A 62 -15.73 -15.33 -21.77
CA ILE A 62 -16.88 -14.85 -22.55
C ILE A 62 -16.40 -14.07 -23.78
N ASP A 63 -15.44 -13.15 -23.61
CA ASP A 63 -14.85 -12.35 -24.69
C ASP A 63 -14.22 -13.26 -25.77
N ASN A 64 -13.41 -14.22 -25.34
CA ASN A 64 -12.79 -15.19 -26.25
C ASN A 64 -13.81 -16.07 -26.97
N LEU A 65 -14.84 -16.55 -26.25
CA LEU A 65 -15.84 -17.45 -26.82
C LEU A 65 -16.78 -16.76 -27.81
N LEU A 66 -17.15 -15.51 -27.53
CA LEU A 66 -18.12 -14.74 -28.32
C LEU A 66 -17.48 -13.68 -29.22
N SER A 67 -16.14 -13.54 -29.17
CA SER A 67 -15.37 -12.55 -29.92
C SER A 67 -15.91 -11.13 -29.72
N LEU A 68 -16.09 -10.71 -28.47
CA LEU A 68 -16.69 -9.42 -28.12
C LEU A 68 -15.75 -8.23 -28.33
N ASP A 69 -14.45 -8.48 -28.45
CA ASP A 69 -13.38 -7.47 -28.58
C ASP A 69 -13.46 -6.43 -27.46
N LEU A 70 -13.65 -6.91 -26.23
CA LEU A 70 -13.79 -6.05 -25.06
C LEU A 70 -12.49 -5.34 -24.70
N ASN A 71 -11.36 -5.68 -25.35
CA ASN A 71 -10.04 -5.13 -25.08
C ASN A 71 -9.78 -5.10 -23.57
N LEU A 72 -9.93 -6.26 -22.94
CA LEU A 72 -9.83 -6.44 -21.49
C LEU A 72 -8.38 -6.33 -21.04
N ASP A 73 -7.84 -5.12 -21.09
CA ASP A 73 -6.56 -4.78 -20.49
C ASP A 73 -6.81 -4.46 -19.01
N PHE A 74 -6.77 -5.49 -18.18
CA PHE A 74 -6.46 -5.24 -16.78
C PHE A 74 -4.97 -4.91 -16.77
N PRO A 75 -4.57 -3.73 -16.25
CA PRO A 75 -3.17 -3.36 -16.23
C PRO A 75 -2.41 -4.52 -15.62
N SER A 76 -1.69 -5.24 -16.48
CA SER A 76 -0.78 -6.27 -16.00
C SER A 76 0.11 -5.53 -15.01
N ILE A 77 0.36 -6.12 -13.84
CA ILE A 77 1.46 -5.65 -13.02
C ILE A 77 2.70 -6.02 -13.81
N ASP A 78 2.98 -5.21 -14.82
CA ASP A 78 4.15 -5.30 -15.63
C ASP A 78 5.27 -5.05 -14.63
N LYS A 79 6.04 -6.10 -14.35
CA LYS A 79 7.14 -6.01 -13.39
C LYS A 79 8.16 -4.96 -13.82
N SER A 80 8.16 -4.57 -15.11
CA SER A 80 8.93 -3.44 -15.62
C SER A 80 8.28 -2.07 -15.38
N ASN A 81 6.96 -1.99 -15.20
CA ASN A 81 6.26 -0.78 -14.74
C ASN A 81 6.08 -0.70 -13.22
N LEU A 82 6.31 -1.78 -12.46
CA LEU A 82 6.51 -1.64 -11.02
C LEU A 82 7.64 -0.65 -10.77
N GLU A 83 8.72 -0.69 -11.53
CA GLU A 83 9.81 0.30 -11.40
C GLU A 83 9.44 1.73 -11.81
N GLN A 84 8.37 1.94 -12.59
CA GLN A 84 7.96 3.28 -13.07
C GLN A 84 6.77 3.88 -12.32
N ASP A 85 5.96 3.07 -11.62
CA ASP A 85 4.84 3.55 -10.78
C ASP A 85 5.12 3.44 -9.27
N TYR A 86 6.40 3.25 -8.87
CA TYR A 86 6.90 3.59 -7.52
C TYR A 86 7.12 5.10 -7.35
N GLY A 87 6.23 5.93 -7.89
CA GLY A 87 6.10 7.28 -7.34
C GLY A 87 5.73 7.11 -5.88
N MET A 88 6.68 7.29 -4.96
CA MET A 88 6.46 7.17 -3.52
C MET A 88 5.27 8.07 -3.14
N ASN A 89 4.09 7.47 -3.02
CA ASN A 89 2.87 8.23 -2.82
C ASN A 89 2.74 8.55 -1.33
N PHE A 90 3.18 9.74 -0.96
CA PHE A 90 3.11 10.26 0.40
C PHE A 90 1.95 11.23 0.60
N THR A 91 0.91 11.19 -0.24
CA THR A 91 -0.28 12.07 -0.12
C THR A 91 -0.97 11.96 1.24
N HIS A 92 -0.89 10.79 1.88
CA HIS A 92 -1.46 10.56 3.21
C HIS A 92 -0.43 10.67 4.36
N LEU A 93 0.80 11.09 4.06
CA LEU A 93 1.85 11.26 5.06
C LEU A 93 1.55 12.51 5.90
N LYS A 94 1.20 12.29 7.16
CA LYS A 94 0.93 13.38 8.12
C LYS A 94 1.44 13.11 9.53
N TRP A 95 1.98 11.92 9.76
CA TRP A 95 2.46 11.48 11.07
C TRP A 95 3.97 11.27 11.09
N ILE A 96 4.57 11.46 12.25
CA ILE A 96 5.93 11.02 12.56
C ILE A 96 5.95 10.34 13.91
N LYS A 97 6.75 9.27 14.05
CA LYS A 97 6.88 8.52 15.28
C LYS A 97 8.32 8.17 15.56
N LEU A 98 8.69 8.30 16.83
CA LEU A 98 9.94 7.75 17.34
C LEU A 98 9.72 6.29 17.71
N VAL A 99 10.44 5.39 17.04
CA VAL A 99 10.48 3.97 17.36
C VAL A 99 11.58 3.75 18.39
N THR A 100 11.20 3.12 19.50
CA THR A 100 12.13 2.69 20.54
C THR A 100 12.20 1.17 20.49
N PRO A 101 13.34 0.59 20.12
CA PRO A 101 13.54 -0.86 20.10
C PRO A 101 13.41 -1.41 21.51
N GLN A 102 13.01 -2.69 21.62
CA GLN A 102 13.06 -3.39 22.91
C GLN A 102 14.49 -3.84 23.17
N GLY A 103 15.06 -3.47 24.32
CA GLY A 103 16.45 -3.79 24.66
C GLY A 103 17.48 -2.88 23.97
N ASP A 104 18.67 -3.43 23.71
CA ASP A 104 19.82 -2.67 23.22
C ASP A 104 19.93 -2.57 21.69
N GLU A 105 19.00 -3.19 20.96
CA GLU A 105 19.00 -3.24 19.51
C GLU A 105 19.02 -1.84 18.89
N ALA A 106 19.77 -1.67 17.80
CA ALA A 106 19.88 -0.39 17.11
C ALA A 106 18.69 -0.12 16.17
N TRP A 107 18.00 -1.17 15.71
CA TRP A 107 16.97 -1.10 14.66
C TRP A 107 15.82 -2.08 14.92
N ALA A 108 14.64 -1.56 15.23
CA ALA A 108 13.50 -2.37 15.70
C ALA A 108 12.76 -3.15 14.60
N TYR A 109 12.96 -2.80 13.33
CA TYR A 109 12.22 -3.38 12.20
C TYR A 109 13.17 -3.63 11.02
N SER A 110 14.35 -4.19 11.30
CA SER A 110 15.26 -4.64 10.25
C SER A 110 14.71 -5.88 9.54
N ARG A 111 15.14 -6.14 8.31
CA ARG A 111 14.74 -7.36 7.60
C ARG A 111 15.11 -8.65 8.37
N PRO A 112 16.30 -8.78 8.99
CA PRO A 112 16.60 -9.89 9.89
C PRO A 112 15.61 -10.00 11.06
N HIS A 113 15.32 -8.89 11.74
CA HIS A 113 14.38 -8.87 12.86
C HIS A 113 12.97 -9.30 12.43
N LEU A 114 12.47 -8.78 11.30
CA LEU A 114 11.16 -9.14 10.76
C LEU A 114 11.07 -10.63 10.41
N LYS A 115 12.16 -11.27 9.96
CA LYS A 115 12.20 -12.73 9.73
C LYS A 115 12.07 -13.53 11.03
N GLU A 116 12.67 -13.06 12.12
CA GLU A 116 12.56 -13.69 13.44
C GLU A 116 11.15 -13.51 14.03
N VAL A 117 10.59 -12.31 13.91
CA VAL A 117 9.25 -11.98 14.39
C VAL A 117 8.17 -12.71 13.58
N ARG A 118 8.37 -12.96 12.29
CA ARG A 118 7.46 -13.75 11.43
C ARG A 118 7.12 -15.13 12.00
N GLN A 119 7.98 -15.71 12.83
CA GLN A 119 7.71 -16.99 13.49
C GLN A 119 6.66 -16.88 14.60
N ARG A 120 6.41 -15.67 15.11
CA ARG A 120 5.56 -15.37 16.25
C ARG A 120 4.36 -14.48 15.89
N GLU A 121 4.48 -13.68 14.85
CA GLU A 121 3.50 -12.68 14.43
C GLU A 121 3.25 -12.75 12.91
N GLN A 122 2.13 -12.18 12.45
CA GLN A 122 1.77 -12.19 11.03
C GLN A 122 2.54 -11.11 10.26
N VAL A 123 3.78 -11.42 9.90
CA VAL A 123 4.61 -10.60 9.00
C VAL A 123 4.50 -11.12 7.57
N ILE A 124 4.27 -10.23 6.62
CA ILE A 124 4.35 -10.49 5.18
C ILE A 124 5.60 -9.77 4.68
N ASP A 125 6.54 -10.49 4.08
CA ASP A 125 7.69 -9.93 3.36
C ASP A 125 7.87 -10.78 2.11
N ASP A 126 7.27 -10.34 1.01
CA ASP A 126 7.23 -11.07 -0.27
C ASP A 126 7.16 -10.10 -1.45
N GLN A 127 7.98 -10.34 -2.48
CA GLN A 127 8.00 -9.59 -3.75
C GLN A 127 7.96 -8.05 -3.61
N GLY A 128 8.72 -7.50 -2.66
CA GLY A 128 8.80 -6.05 -2.42
C GLY A 128 7.64 -5.48 -1.59
N LEU A 129 6.67 -6.31 -1.18
CA LEU A 129 5.66 -5.94 -0.20
C LEU A 129 6.10 -6.39 1.19
N THR A 130 6.23 -5.42 2.09
CA THR A 130 6.50 -5.69 3.51
C THR A 130 5.37 -5.13 4.38
N ILE A 131 4.74 -6.00 5.17
CA ILE A 131 3.69 -5.67 6.15
C ILE A 131 4.08 -6.29 7.49
N PHE A 132 4.04 -5.49 8.55
CA PHE A 132 4.35 -5.94 9.91
C PHE A 132 3.51 -5.21 10.95
N PRO A 133 3.35 -5.77 12.16
CA PRO A 133 2.70 -5.08 13.27
C PRO A 133 3.63 -4.04 13.90
N LEU A 134 3.23 -2.77 13.80
CA LEU A 134 3.92 -1.66 14.46
C LEU A 134 3.38 -1.47 15.87
N GLY A 135 4.25 -1.51 16.88
CA GLY A 135 3.86 -1.40 18.29
C GLY A 135 3.70 0.04 18.78
N PHE A 136 2.64 0.34 19.50
CA PHE A 136 2.28 1.65 20.06
C PHE A 136 2.03 1.55 21.58
N LYS A 137 2.20 2.68 22.26
CA LYS A 137 1.55 2.89 23.58
C LYS A 137 0.06 3.15 23.35
N ARG A 138 -0.79 2.74 24.31
CA ARG A 138 -2.27 2.72 24.22
C ARG A 138 -2.92 3.95 23.59
N THR A 139 -2.45 5.13 23.94
CA THR A 139 -3.03 6.39 23.46
C THR A 139 -2.70 6.67 22.00
N GLY A 140 -1.52 6.23 21.53
CA GLY A 140 -1.05 6.46 20.17
C GLY A 140 -1.67 5.54 19.13
N SER A 141 -2.14 4.35 19.51
CA SER A 141 -2.74 3.41 18.55
C SER A 141 -4.14 3.82 18.08
N LYS A 142 -4.82 4.73 18.78
CA LYS A 142 -6.21 5.13 18.48
C LYS A 142 -6.32 6.38 17.61
N VAL A 143 -5.30 7.22 17.58
CA VAL A 143 -5.35 8.53 16.91
C VAL A 143 -5.00 8.46 15.43
N VAL A 144 -4.34 7.38 14.99
CA VAL A 144 -3.94 7.16 13.61
C VAL A 144 -5.00 6.31 12.91
N MET A 145 -5.48 6.73 11.75
CA MET A 145 -6.54 6.03 11.02
C MET A 145 -5.97 5.09 9.95
N ALA A 146 -6.76 4.14 9.47
CA ALA A 146 -6.41 3.36 8.28
C ALA A 146 -6.17 4.32 7.08
N GLY A 147 -5.18 3.98 6.25
CA GLY A 147 -4.73 4.80 5.11
C GLY A 147 -3.79 5.94 5.48
N ASP A 148 -3.67 6.31 6.76
CA ASP A 148 -2.70 7.32 7.18
C ASP A 148 -1.27 6.81 7.00
N ALA A 149 -0.38 7.69 6.51
CA ALA A 149 1.04 7.39 6.41
C ALA A 149 1.88 8.14 7.45
N MET A 150 3.00 7.50 7.82
CA MET A 150 3.84 7.88 8.95
C MET A 150 5.33 7.67 8.67
N ILE A 151 6.14 8.66 9.02
CA ILE A 151 7.61 8.52 9.08
C ILE A 151 7.98 7.83 10.40
N LEU A 152 8.78 6.78 10.32
CA LEU A 152 9.39 6.14 11.49
C LEU A 152 10.82 6.62 11.63
N THR A 153 11.13 7.18 12.80
CA THR A 153 12.49 7.58 13.17
C THR A 153 13.04 6.73 14.29
N GLN A 154 14.34 6.50 14.31
CA GLN A 154 15.01 5.75 15.37
C GLN A 154 16.43 6.27 15.51
N ARG A 155 16.83 6.67 16.73
CA ARG A 155 18.17 7.20 17.04
C ARG A 155 18.64 8.23 15.99
N THR A 156 17.79 9.24 15.76
CA THR A 156 17.95 10.33 14.77
C THR A 156 17.99 9.94 13.29
N LYS A 157 17.80 8.67 12.93
CA LYS A 157 17.66 8.22 11.54
C LYS A 157 16.19 8.12 11.13
N ILE A 158 15.88 8.34 9.85
CA ILE A 158 14.60 7.89 9.26
C ILE A 158 14.80 6.47 8.81
N THR A 159 14.02 5.51 9.33
CA THR A 159 14.20 4.09 8.99
C THR A 159 13.14 3.58 8.03
N HIS A 160 11.92 4.11 8.12
CA HIS A 160 10.81 3.71 7.27
C HIS A 160 9.86 4.87 7.01
N VAL A 161 9.10 4.76 5.93
CA VAL A 161 7.78 5.37 5.80
C VAL A 161 6.77 4.24 5.67
N VAL A 162 5.68 4.31 6.44
CA VAL A 162 4.68 3.24 6.50
C VAL A 162 3.26 3.79 6.36
N GLU A 163 2.33 2.97 5.89
CA GLU A 163 0.89 3.23 5.80
C GLU A 163 0.15 2.27 6.74
N VAL A 164 -0.80 2.78 7.52
CA VAL A 164 -1.62 1.95 8.42
C VAL A 164 -2.74 1.25 7.64
N LEU A 165 -2.93 -0.05 7.86
CA LEU A 165 -3.84 -0.88 7.06
C LEU A 165 -5.16 -1.23 7.74
N ASP A 166 -5.19 -1.26 9.06
CA ASP A 166 -6.34 -1.70 9.85
C ASP A 166 -7.07 -0.52 10.48
N ASP A 167 -8.35 -0.68 10.78
CA ASP A 167 -9.17 0.35 11.45
C ASP A 167 -9.01 0.35 12.97
N ASP A 168 -8.59 -0.79 13.54
CA ASP A 168 -8.45 -0.96 14.99
C ASP A 168 -7.13 -1.67 15.34
N PHE A 169 -6.66 -1.45 16.57
CA PHE A 169 -5.48 -2.11 17.10
C PHE A 169 -5.81 -3.48 17.69
N PHE A 170 -4.80 -4.32 17.82
CA PHE A 170 -4.86 -5.49 18.68
C PHE A 170 -3.86 -5.38 19.83
N GLU A 171 -4.16 -6.05 20.94
CA GLU A 171 -3.31 -6.03 22.13
C GLU A 171 -2.52 -7.33 22.26
N GLN A 172 -1.22 -7.22 22.53
CA GLN A 172 -0.35 -8.35 22.80
C GLN A 172 0.75 -7.92 23.79
N GLY A 173 0.89 -8.64 24.91
CA GLY A 173 1.95 -8.36 25.89
C GLY A 173 1.92 -6.93 26.48
N GLY A 174 0.74 -6.32 26.62
CA GLY A 174 0.58 -4.95 27.11
C GLY A 174 0.93 -3.85 26.10
N TRP A 175 1.18 -4.22 24.85
CA TRP A 175 1.41 -3.32 23.72
C TRP A 175 0.22 -3.35 22.75
N PHE A 176 0.04 -2.24 22.05
CA PHE A 176 -1.05 -2.06 21.09
C PHE A 176 -0.46 -1.99 19.69
N PHE A 177 -0.86 -2.92 18.81
CA PHE A 177 -0.27 -3.06 17.49
C PHE A 177 -1.26 -2.68 16.41
N ARG A 178 -0.73 -2.07 15.35
CA ARG A 178 -1.43 -1.81 14.08
C ARG A 178 -0.62 -2.42 12.96
N TYR A 179 -1.26 -3.09 12.01
CA TYR A 179 -0.61 -3.56 10.80
C TYR A 179 -0.28 -2.38 9.90
N VAL A 180 0.98 -2.30 9.48
CA VAL A 180 1.45 -1.26 8.58
C VAL A 180 2.12 -1.86 7.36
N LYS A 181 1.91 -1.23 6.20
CA LYS A 181 2.61 -1.51 4.95
C LYS A 181 3.78 -0.56 4.80
N VAL A 182 4.95 -1.08 4.45
CA VAL A 182 6.12 -0.24 4.15
C VAL A 182 5.92 0.45 2.80
N LEU A 183 6.01 1.77 2.80
CA LEU A 183 6.04 2.61 1.60
C LEU A 183 7.49 2.91 1.16
N TRP A 184 8.41 3.01 2.12
CA TRP A 184 9.83 3.21 1.87
C TRP A 184 10.68 2.68 3.02
N TRP A 185 11.82 2.08 2.68
CA TRP A 185 12.93 1.70 3.57
C TRP A 185 14.12 1.21 2.73
N GLN A 186 15.26 0.94 3.37
CA GLN A 186 16.47 0.39 2.75
C GLN A 186 16.84 -0.95 3.43
N PRO A 187 16.13 -2.05 3.11
CA PRO A 187 16.19 -3.29 3.89
C PRO A 187 17.56 -3.98 3.91
N GLU A 188 18.40 -3.69 2.92
CA GLU A 188 19.76 -4.24 2.79
C GLU A 188 20.84 -3.27 3.30
N ALA A 189 20.49 -2.05 3.69
CA ALA A 189 21.45 -1.08 4.20
C ALA A 189 21.75 -1.32 5.69
N ASP A 190 22.99 -1.03 6.08
CA ASP A 190 23.36 -0.98 7.49
C ASP A 190 22.69 0.22 8.17
N TRP A 191 22.33 0.07 9.45
CA TRP A 191 21.64 1.13 10.20
C TRP A 191 22.42 2.46 10.19
N SER A 192 23.76 2.41 10.17
CA SER A 192 24.62 3.60 10.10
C SER A 192 24.37 4.45 8.86
N ASP A 193 23.98 3.81 7.77
CA ASP A 193 23.92 4.38 6.43
C ASP A 193 22.55 5.03 6.14
N TYR A 194 21.57 4.76 7.00
CA TYR A 194 20.30 5.44 6.94
C TYR A 194 20.48 6.96 7.09
N PRO A 195 19.64 7.76 6.42
CA PRO A 195 19.81 9.21 6.43
C PRO A 195 19.49 9.79 7.81
N HIS A 196 20.24 10.83 8.19
CA HIS A 196 19.90 11.59 9.38
C HIS A 196 18.58 12.32 9.14
N ARG A 197 17.68 12.27 10.13
CA ARG A 197 16.30 12.76 9.97
C ARG A 197 16.26 14.24 9.66
N ASP A 198 17.13 15.05 10.24
CA ASP A 198 17.05 16.51 10.07
C ASP A 198 17.45 16.92 8.63
N ASP A 199 18.30 16.13 7.97
CA ASP A 199 18.70 16.35 6.58
C ASP A 199 17.52 16.09 5.63
N ILE A 200 16.74 15.05 5.91
CA ILE A 200 15.58 14.67 5.10
C ILE A 200 14.35 15.52 5.45
N LEU A 201 14.09 15.78 6.72
CA LEU A 201 12.94 16.58 7.16
C LEU A 201 13.12 18.07 6.87
N ASN A 202 14.38 18.55 6.83
CA ASN A 202 14.76 19.95 6.65
C ASN A 202 14.22 20.88 7.76
N PHE A 203 13.98 20.32 8.96
CA PHE A 203 13.71 21.03 10.20
C PHE A 203 14.14 20.16 11.40
N PRO A 204 14.49 20.76 12.55
CA PRO A 204 14.89 20.00 13.72
C PRO A 204 13.69 19.30 14.35
N LEU A 205 13.77 17.98 14.51
CA LEU A 205 12.72 17.20 15.18
C LEU A 205 13.02 17.02 16.67
N ASN A 206 12.18 17.59 17.54
CA ASN A 206 12.26 17.37 18.98
C ASN A 206 11.05 16.58 19.49
N ILE A 207 11.15 15.25 19.43
CA ILE A 207 10.16 14.32 19.99
C ILE A 207 10.86 13.34 20.92
N GLN A 208 10.24 13.02 22.06
CA GLN A 208 10.85 12.20 23.11
C GLN A 208 10.03 10.97 23.49
N GLN A 209 8.78 10.89 23.02
CA GLN A 209 7.88 9.78 23.35
C GLN A 209 7.65 8.90 22.13
N SER A 210 7.49 7.59 22.34
CA SER A 210 7.13 6.62 21.29
C SER A 210 5.66 6.74 20.84
N LEU A 211 5.10 7.94 20.91
CA LEU A 211 3.78 8.29 20.41
C LEU A 211 3.90 8.83 18.98
N PRO A 212 2.88 8.65 18.13
CA PRO A 212 2.79 9.36 16.87
C PRO A 212 2.47 10.84 17.12
N TYR A 213 3.13 11.71 16.38
CA TYR A 213 2.92 13.15 16.37
C TYR A 213 2.41 13.56 14.99
N GLU A 214 1.33 14.34 14.97
CA GLU A 214 0.84 14.92 13.73
C GLU A 214 1.73 16.10 13.35
N LEU A 215 2.25 16.10 12.11
CA LEU A 215 3.26 17.05 11.66
C LEU A 215 2.79 18.50 11.77
N GLU A 216 1.61 18.79 11.24
CA GLU A 216 1.08 20.16 11.22
C GLU A 216 0.68 20.65 12.61
N GLN A 217 -0.03 19.82 13.38
CA GLN A 217 -0.64 20.28 14.63
C GLN A 217 0.31 20.22 15.81
N SER A 218 1.25 19.27 15.82
CA SER A 218 2.05 18.97 17.00
C SER A 218 3.46 19.58 16.96
N LEU A 219 3.97 19.95 15.79
CA LEU A 219 5.37 20.34 15.63
C LEU A 219 5.52 21.80 15.20
N LYS A 220 5.89 22.66 16.15
CA LYS A 220 6.14 24.09 15.86
C LYS A 220 7.21 24.29 14.77
N ALA A 221 8.31 23.53 14.84
CA ALA A 221 9.39 23.60 13.86
C ALA A 221 8.93 23.22 12.43
N PHE A 222 7.93 22.34 12.31
CA PHE A 222 7.30 22.03 11.03
C PHE A 222 6.60 23.27 10.47
N GLN A 223 5.77 23.93 11.29
CA GLN A 223 5.03 25.12 10.86
C GLN A 223 5.95 26.27 10.48
N GLU A 224 7.00 26.50 11.27
CA GLU A 224 8.02 27.52 10.99
C GLU A 224 8.73 27.26 9.65
N LYS A 225 8.98 26.00 9.30
CA LYS A 225 9.64 25.62 8.05
C LYS A 225 8.70 25.61 6.86
N TRP A 226 7.59 24.89 6.95
CA TRP A 226 6.76 24.48 5.82
C TRP A 226 5.45 25.27 5.69
N GLY A 227 5.01 25.95 6.75
CA GLY A 227 3.71 26.65 6.78
C GLY A 227 3.54 27.67 5.64
N ASN A 228 4.59 28.45 5.36
CA ASN A 228 4.60 29.43 4.26
C ASN A 228 5.08 28.87 2.91
N GLN A 229 5.43 27.57 2.85
CA GLN A 229 5.93 26.89 1.64
C GLN A 229 4.89 25.96 1.00
N GLY A 230 3.63 26.02 1.43
CA GLY A 230 2.57 25.10 0.97
C GLY A 230 2.22 24.00 1.97
N GLY A 231 2.69 24.10 3.22
CA GLY A 231 2.29 23.27 4.35
C GLY A 231 2.61 21.79 4.14
N LEU A 232 1.70 20.92 4.59
CA LEU A 232 1.85 19.48 4.46
C LEU A 232 2.10 19.00 3.04
N LYS A 233 1.39 19.56 2.05
CA LYS A 233 1.53 19.12 0.65
C LYS A 233 2.95 19.33 0.12
N ALA A 234 3.55 20.48 0.42
CA ALA A 234 4.92 20.76 0.02
C ALA A 234 5.93 19.86 0.74
N PHE A 235 5.70 19.59 2.02
CA PHE A 235 6.51 18.64 2.77
C PHE A 235 6.43 17.22 2.19
N GLN A 236 5.23 16.73 1.85
CA GLN A 236 5.04 15.40 1.24
C GLN A 236 5.81 15.26 -0.07
N GLN A 237 5.76 16.29 -0.93
CA GLN A 237 6.53 16.34 -2.18
C GLN A 237 8.04 16.34 -1.91
N HIS A 238 8.50 17.13 -0.94
CA HIS A 238 9.90 17.17 -0.54
C HIS A 238 10.39 15.80 -0.06
N ILE A 239 9.62 15.11 0.80
CA ILE A 239 9.99 13.77 1.26
C ILE A 239 10.06 12.76 0.10
N ALA A 240 9.09 12.80 -0.82
CA ALA A 240 9.13 11.95 -2.00
C ALA A 240 10.43 12.15 -2.80
N GLN A 241 10.80 13.40 -3.05
CA GLN A 241 12.03 13.75 -3.77
C GLN A 241 13.29 13.29 -3.02
N GLN A 242 13.40 13.59 -1.72
CA GLN A 242 14.60 13.23 -0.93
C GLN A 242 14.80 11.71 -0.87
N LEU A 243 13.72 10.96 -0.63
CA LEU A 243 13.81 9.51 -0.53
C LEU A 243 14.05 8.85 -1.88
N GLN A 244 13.55 9.43 -2.98
CA GLN A 244 13.86 8.98 -4.33
C GLN A 244 15.34 9.17 -4.66
N LEU A 245 15.90 10.35 -4.38
CA LEU A 245 17.33 10.64 -4.58
C LEU A 245 18.23 9.66 -3.81
N LEU A 246 17.86 9.31 -2.58
CA LEU A 246 18.59 8.29 -1.81
C LEU A 246 18.55 6.91 -2.47
N GLY A 247 17.40 6.53 -3.04
CA GLY A 247 17.27 5.27 -3.78
C GLY A 247 18.12 5.24 -5.05
N GLU A 248 18.21 6.36 -5.78
CA GLU A 248 19.00 6.49 -7.00
C GLU A 248 20.52 6.46 -6.72
N LEU A 249 20.98 7.20 -5.71
CA LEU A 249 22.41 7.24 -5.34
C LEU A 249 22.97 5.87 -4.92
N GLN A 250 22.13 5.03 -4.32
CA GLN A 250 22.53 3.68 -3.92
C GLN A 250 22.65 2.72 -5.11
N ARG A 251 21.81 2.89 -6.14
CA ARG A 251 21.90 2.06 -7.37
C ARG A 251 23.20 2.30 -8.13
N VAL A 252 23.64 3.55 -8.20
CA VAL A 252 24.90 3.94 -8.89
C VAL A 252 26.15 3.47 -8.14
N SER A 253 26.07 3.22 -6.83
CA SER A 253 27.22 2.80 -6.01
C SER A 253 27.48 1.29 -6.02
N ILE A 254 26.61 0.50 -6.67
CA ILE A 254 26.66 -0.97 -6.72
C ILE A 254 27.08 -1.48 -8.13
N GLU A 255 27.12 -0.60 -9.14
CA GLU A 255 27.66 -0.86 -10.49
C GLU A 255 29.15 -0.51 -10.60
#